data_AF-A0A2E0GKW8-F1
#
_entry.id   AF-A0A2E0GKW8-F1
#
_cell.length_a   1.000
_cell.length_b   1.000
_cell.length_c   1.000
_cell.angle_alpha   90.00
_cell.angle_beta   90.00
_cell.angle_gamma   90.00
#
_symmetry.space_group_name_H-M   'P 1'
#
loop_
_entity.id
_entity.type
_entity.pdbx_description
1 polymer ?
#
loop_
_entity_poly.entity_id
_entity_poly.type
_entity_poly.pdbx_seq_one_letter_code
_entity_poly.pdbx_strand_id
1 'polypeptide(L)'
;MLELASQIDDILVSILLEKGKRSQAEEKILRAEYVVEIAQIHASADVLKAQKRRVEPSDEQWRKLRFCESTEQYDISTGNGYYGAYQFDLITWVGVGGEGDPSKAPPEEQDARARYLYHLNGWYPWPVCGRFLPQ
;
A
#
# COMPACT_ATOMS: atom_id res chain seq x y z
N MET A 1 3.04 40.21 -40.59
CA MET A 1 2.43 38.87 -40.47
C MET A 1 3.39 37.85 -39.86
N LEU A 2 4.69 37.82 -40.24
CA LEU A 2 5.68 36.88 -39.68
C LEU A 2 6.01 37.13 -38.19
N GLU A 3 6.11 38.39 -37.75
CA GLU A 3 6.37 38.76 -36.34
C GLU A 3 5.34 38.16 -35.37
N LEU A 4 4.05 38.25 -35.75
CA LEU A 4 2.94 37.77 -34.95
C LEU A 4 2.93 36.24 -34.88
N ALA A 5 3.32 35.56 -35.95
CA ALA A 5 3.44 34.10 -35.97
C ALA A 5 4.53 33.62 -35.00
N SER A 6 5.70 34.27 -35.00
CA SER A 6 6.78 33.94 -34.05
C SER A 6 6.37 34.16 -32.58
N GLN A 7 5.65 35.25 -32.29
CA GLN A 7 5.15 35.51 -30.94
C GLN A 7 4.12 34.47 -30.49
N ILE A 8 3.27 33.98 -31.41
CA ILE A 8 2.32 32.91 -31.13
C ILE A 8 3.05 31.60 -30.82
N ASP A 9 4.10 31.27 -31.57
CA ASP A 9 4.89 30.06 -31.36
C ASP A 9 5.59 30.06 -29.99
N ASP A 10 6.20 31.18 -29.59
CA ASP A 10 6.84 31.32 -28.27
C ASP A 10 5.84 31.19 -27.11
N ILE A 11 4.63 31.74 -27.29
CA ILE A 11 3.54 31.60 -26.31
C ILE A 11 3.11 30.12 -26.21
N LEU A 12 2.97 29.42 -27.34
CA LEU A 12 2.59 28.01 -27.37
C LEU A 12 3.64 27.14 -26.66
N VAL A 13 4.93 27.37 -26.90
CA VAL A 13 6.02 26.68 -26.21
C VAL A 13 5.92 26.89 -24.70
N SER A 14 5.73 28.13 -24.27
CA SER A 14 5.60 28.47 -22.84
C SER A 14 4.40 27.78 -22.19
N ILE A 15 3.25 27.75 -22.86
CA ILE A 15 2.05 27.05 -22.39
C ILE A 15 2.29 25.55 -22.23
N LEU A 16 2.97 24.92 -23.19
CA LEU A 16 3.28 23.49 -23.13
C LEU A 16 4.23 23.16 -21.97
N LEU A 17 5.23 24.01 -21.72
CA LEU A 17 6.14 23.85 -20.59
C LEU A 17 5.40 23.93 -19.25
N GLU A 18 4.52 24.92 -19.07
CA GLU A 18 3.74 25.04 -17.83
C GLU A 18 2.75 23.89 -17.64
N LYS A 19 2.12 23.40 -18.72
CA LYS A 19 1.31 22.17 -18.68
C LYS A 19 2.13 20.96 -18.23
N GLY A 20 3.36 20.81 -18.73
CA GLY A 20 4.27 19.76 -18.31
C GLY A 20 4.63 19.84 -16.83
N LYS A 21 4.96 21.04 -16.34
CA LYS A 21 5.24 21.27 -14.90
C LYS A 21 4.03 20.94 -14.03
N ARG A 22 2.83 21.33 -14.46
CA ARG A 22 1.59 21.02 -13.76
C ARG A 22 1.35 19.51 -13.68
N SER A 23 1.50 18.79 -14.78
CA SER A 23 1.37 17.32 -14.79
C SER A 23 2.36 16.65 -13.84
N GLN A 24 3.60 17.12 -13.78
CA GLN A 24 4.59 16.61 -12.81
C GLN A 24 4.24 16.94 -11.37
N ALA A 25 3.68 18.12 -11.11
CA ALA A 25 3.21 18.50 -9.78
C ALA A 25 2.05 17.63 -9.33
N GLU A 26 1.09 17.35 -10.22
CA GLU A 26 -0.05 16.46 -9.97
C GLU A 26 0.41 15.03 -9.63
N GLU A 27 1.36 14.46 -10.39
CA GLU A 27 1.95 13.15 -10.09
C GLU A 27 2.66 13.13 -8.72
N LYS A 28 3.43 14.19 -8.42
CA LYS A 28 4.10 14.32 -7.12
C LYS A 28 3.12 14.42 -5.95
N ILE A 29 1.99 15.10 -6.14
CA ILE A 29 0.93 15.20 -5.13
C ILE A 29 0.35 13.81 -4.86
N LEU A 30 -0.03 13.06 -5.91
CA LEU A 30 -0.58 11.71 -5.75
C LEU A 30 0.39 10.78 -5.01
N ARG A 31 1.68 10.83 -5.35
CA ARG A 31 2.71 10.06 -4.63
C ARG A 31 2.84 10.49 -3.17
N ALA A 32 2.75 11.79 -2.88
CA ALA A 32 2.83 12.30 -1.52
C ALA A 32 1.61 11.87 -0.69
N GLU A 33 0.40 11.94 -1.26
CA GLU A 33 -0.83 11.45 -0.64
C GLU A 33 -0.72 9.96 -0.29
N TYR A 34 -0.22 9.15 -1.22
CA TYR A 34 0.05 7.73 -0.99
C TYR A 34 1.02 7.48 0.17
N VAL A 35 2.15 8.19 0.19
CA VAL A 35 3.14 8.06 1.27
C VAL A 35 2.55 8.46 2.62
N VAL A 36 1.71 9.50 2.66
CA VAL A 36 1.02 9.93 3.88
C VAL A 36 0.04 8.86 4.37
N GLU A 37 -0.71 8.22 3.47
CA GLU A 37 -1.62 7.13 3.84
C GLU A 37 -0.88 5.95 4.47
N ILE A 38 0.20 5.48 3.82
CA ILE A 38 1.02 4.38 4.35
C ILE A 38 1.61 4.74 5.72
N ALA A 39 2.11 5.97 5.89
CA ALA A 39 2.58 6.45 7.18
C ALA A 39 1.48 6.46 8.26
N GLN A 40 0.24 6.82 7.92
CA GLN A 40 -0.89 6.79 8.86
C GLN A 40 -1.25 5.36 9.29
N ILE A 41 -1.19 4.38 8.37
CA ILE A 41 -1.40 2.97 8.70
C ILE A 41 -0.32 2.48 9.68
N HIS A 42 0.95 2.80 9.42
CA HIS A 42 2.05 2.45 10.33
C HIS A 42 1.92 3.12 11.70
N ALA A 43 1.56 4.41 11.75
CA ALA A 43 1.32 5.11 13.00
C ALA A 43 0.18 4.47 13.82
N SER A 44 -0.89 4.05 13.14
CA SER A 44 -2.01 3.35 13.78
C SER A 44 -1.58 1.97 14.32
N ALA A 45 -0.75 1.25 13.58
CA ALA A 45 -0.16 0.00 14.04
C ALA A 45 0.77 0.18 15.25
N ASP A 46 1.55 1.27 15.30
CA ASP A 46 2.41 1.62 16.44
C ASP A 46 1.60 1.92 17.71
N VAL A 47 0.47 2.62 17.56
CA VAL A 47 -0.48 2.86 18.66
C VAL A 47 -1.02 1.52 19.18
N LEU A 48 -1.49 0.63 18.31
CA LEU A 48 -2.00 -0.68 18.73
C LEU A 48 -0.93 -1.55 19.39
N LYS A 49 0.30 -1.55 18.83
CA LYS A 49 1.46 -2.24 19.41
C LYS A 49 1.70 -1.81 20.85
N ALA A 50 1.76 -0.50 21.09
CA ALA A 50 1.99 0.06 22.43
C ALA A 50 0.83 -0.29 23.39
N GLN A 51 -0.41 -0.13 22.95
CA GLN A 51 -1.60 -0.41 23.76
C GLN A 51 -1.74 -1.89 24.13
N LYS A 52 -1.54 -2.79 23.17
CA LYS A 52 -1.68 -4.24 23.33
C LYS A 52 -0.40 -4.91 23.85
N ARG A 53 0.70 -4.16 23.98
CA ARG A 53 2.04 -4.63 24.38
C ARG A 53 2.54 -5.80 23.52
N ARG A 54 2.29 -5.74 22.21
CA ARG A 54 2.70 -6.79 21.26
C ARG A 54 4.15 -6.61 20.85
N VAL A 55 4.80 -7.74 20.57
CA VAL A 55 6.14 -7.77 19.99
C VAL A 55 6.03 -7.59 18.48
N GLU A 56 6.90 -6.78 17.89
CA GLU A 56 6.99 -6.65 16.43
C GLU A 56 7.52 -7.96 15.83
N PRO A 57 6.83 -8.53 14.82
CA PRO A 57 7.41 -9.62 14.05
C PRO A 57 8.63 -9.09 13.29
N SER A 58 9.72 -9.86 13.26
CA SER A 58 10.88 -9.52 12.45
C SER A 58 10.57 -9.67 10.95
N ASP A 59 11.40 -9.06 10.09
CA ASP A 59 11.27 -9.18 8.63
C ASP A 59 11.24 -10.64 8.17
N GLU A 60 12.03 -11.51 8.81
CA GLU A 60 12.04 -12.95 8.50
C GLU A 60 10.73 -13.64 8.92
N GLN A 61 10.10 -13.23 10.01
CA GLN A 61 8.79 -13.76 10.41
C GLN A 61 7.70 -13.35 9.43
N TRP A 62 7.71 -12.09 9.00
CA TRP A 62 6.81 -11.60 7.96
C TRP A 62 7.02 -12.31 6.63
N ARG A 63 8.27 -12.52 6.23
CA ARG A 63 8.61 -13.25 5.03
C ARG A 63 8.12 -14.70 5.08
N LYS A 64 8.34 -15.41 6.21
CA LYS A 64 7.84 -16.78 6.38
C LYS A 64 6.32 -16.87 6.33
N LEU A 65 5.62 -15.89 6.90
CA LEU A 65 4.17 -15.78 6.78
C LEU A 65 3.76 -15.65 5.31
N ARG A 66 4.27 -14.63 4.59
CA ARG A 66 3.96 -14.42 3.17
C ARG A 66 4.32 -15.63 2.30
N PHE A 67 5.46 -16.27 2.55
CA PHE A 67 5.84 -17.46 1.81
C PHE A 67 4.84 -18.60 2.01
N CYS A 68 4.38 -18.81 3.24
CA CYS A 68 3.37 -19.82 3.56
C CYS A 68 2.00 -19.52 2.94
N GLU A 69 1.59 -18.26 2.92
CA GLU A 69 0.29 -17.82 2.39
C GLU A 69 0.24 -17.80 0.85
N SER A 70 1.29 -17.31 0.20
CA SER A 70 1.26 -16.97 -1.24
C SER A 70 2.52 -17.33 -2.01
N THR A 71 3.55 -17.88 -1.36
CA THR A 71 4.92 -17.96 -1.92
C THR A 71 5.48 -16.57 -2.24
N GLU A 72 5.21 -15.58 -1.39
CA GLU A 72 5.63 -14.17 -1.54
C GLU A 72 5.04 -13.44 -2.76
N GLN A 73 3.91 -13.91 -3.31
CA GLN A 73 3.25 -13.30 -4.48
C GLN A 73 2.20 -12.27 -4.07
N TYR A 74 2.47 -10.98 -4.31
CA TYR A 74 1.59 -9.87 -3.95
C TYR A 74 0.37 -9.70 -4.87
N ASP A 75 0.45 -10.19 -6.11
CA ASP A 75 -0.59 -10.04 -7.13
C ASP A 75 -1.50 -11.27 -7.26
N ILE A 76 -1.32 -12.27 -6.40
CA ILE A 76 -2.04 -13.54 -6.47
C ILE A 76 -3.55 -13.36 -6.22
N SER A 77 -4.35 -13.90 -7.14
CA SER A 77 -5.80 -13.95 -7.05
C SER A 77 -6.27 -15.19 -7.82
N THR A 78 -6.46 -16.31 -7.11
CA THR A 78 -6.76 -17.62 -7.72
C THR A 78 -8.25 -17.93 -7.82
N GLY A 79 -9.10 -17.03 -7.31
CA GLY A 79 -10.55 -17.24 -7.21
C GLY A 79 -10.98 -18.03 -5.97
N ASN A 80 -10.10 -18.23 -4.99
CA ASN A 80 -10.41 -18.91 -3.72
C ASN A 80 -11.02 -17.99 -2.63
N GLY A 81 -11.30 -16.72 -2.96
CA GLY A 81 -11.84 -15.72 -2.02
C GLY A 81 -10.80 -14.99 -1.18
N TYR A 82 -9.51 -15.26 -1.42
CA TYR A 82 -8.39 -14.64 -0.72
C TYR A 82 -7.39 -14.05 -1.72
N TYR A 83 -6.74 -12.96 -1.31
CA TYR A 83 -6.03 -12.08 -2.24
C TYR A 83 -4.67 -11.64 -1.70
N GLY A 84 -3.70 -11.53 -2.60
CA GLY A 84 -2.40 -10.93 -2.34
C GLY A 84 -1.48 -11.73 -1.42
N ALA A 85 -0.38 -11.12 -1.01
CA ALA A 85 0.73 -11.84 -0.37
C ALA A 85 0.36 -12.47 0.98
N TYR A 86 -0.65 -11.91 1.64
CA TYR A 86 -1.12 -12.30 2.97
C TYR A 86 -2.46 -13.03 2.95
N GLN A 87 -2.99 -13.33 1.75
CA GLN A 87 -4.26 -14.01 1.57
C GLN A 87 -5.39 -13.34 2.37
N PHE A 88 -5.55 -12.02 2.22
CA PHE A 88 -6.68 -11.29 2.81
C PHE A 88 -8.00 -11.73 2.17
N ASP A 89 -9.06 -11.88 2.96
CA ASP A 89 -10.43 -11.79 2.42
C ASP A 89 -10.88 -10.32 2.35
N LEU A 90 -11.90 -10.03 1.53
CA LEU A 90 -12.37 -8.66 1.31
C LEU A 90 -12.94 -7.99 2.56
N ILE A 91 -13.58 -8.74 3.47
CA ILE A 91 -14.16 -8.17 4.70
C ILE A 91 -13.04 -7.75 5.63
N THR A 92 -12.03 -8.60 5.79
CA THR A 92 -10.84 -8.26 6.60
C THR A 92 -10.09 -7.09 6.00
N TRP A 93 -9.89 -7.06 4.67
CA TRP A 93 -9.24 -5.95 3.96
C TRP A 93 -9.90 -4.60 4.25
N VAL A 94 -11.23 -4.52 4.06
CA VAL A 94 -12.01 -3.31 4.38
C VAL A 94 -11.95 -2.99 5.88
N GLY A 95 -11.97 -4.01 6.74
CA GLY A 95 -11.86 -3.84 8.19
C GLY A 95 -10.54 -3.21 8.65
N VAL A 96 -9.48 -3.32 7.85
CA VAL A 96 -8.19 -2.63 8.07
C VAL A 96 -8.01 -1.40 7.17
N GLY A 97 -9.12 -0.86 6.67
CA GLY A 97 -9.21 0.38 5.89
C GLY A 97 -8.82 0.24 4.42
N GLY A 98 -8.68 -0.98 3.91
CA GLY A 98 -8.34 -1.23 2.51
C GLY A 98 -9.53 -1.02 1.58
N GLU A 99 -9.24 -0.59 0.36
CA GLU A 99 -10.23 -0.43 -0.71
C GLU A 99 -9.93 -1.38 -1.87
N GLY A 100 -10.97 -1.79 -2.61
CA GLY A 100 -10.83 -2.63 -3.80
C GLY A 100 -10.30 -4.05 -3.52
N ASP A 101 -9.57 -4.59 -4.50
CA ASP A 101 -8.97 -5.93 -4.46
C ASP A 101 -7.56 -5.86 -3.83
N PRO A 102 -7.29 -6.58 -2.71
CA PRO A 102 -5.98 -6.58 -2.08
C PRO A 102 -4.83 -6.97 -3.02
N SER A 103 -5.07 -7.85 -4.00
CA SER A 103 -4.04 -8.27 -4.95
C SER A 103 -3.69 -7.20 -5.99
N LYS A 104 -4.44 -6.09 -6.01
CA LYS A 104 -4.17 -4.91 -6.85
C LYS A 104 -3.55 -3.76 -6.05
N ALA A 105 -3.53 -3.86 -4.72
CA ALA A 105 -2.86 -2.89 -3.86
C ALA A 105 -1.33 -3.05 -3.98
N PRO A 106 -0.56 -1.95 -3.92
CA PRO A 106 0.89 -2.03 -3.93
C PRO A 106 1.42 -2.88 -2.76
N PRO A 107 2.59 -3.54 -2.90
CA PRO A 107 3.15 -4.40 -1.87
C PRO A 107 3.27 -3.75 -0.49
N GLU A 108 3.68 -2.49 -0.46
CA GLU A 108 3.88 -1.72 0.77
C GLU A 108 2.56 -1.42 1.51
N GLU A 109 1.44 -1.32 0.79
CA GLU A 109 0.11 -1.20 1.40
C GLU A 109 -0.32 -2.52 2.03
N GLN A 110 -0.14 -3.63 1.31
CA GLN A 110 -0.44 -4.97 1.83
C GLN A 110 0.38 -5.26 3.10
N ASP A 111 1.68 -4.94 3.09
CA ASP A 111 2.57 -5.08 4.25
C ASP A 111 2.12 -4.19 5.42
N ALA A 112 1.79 -2.93 5.17
CA ALA A 112 1.35 -1.99 6.21
C ALA A 112 0.04 -2.45 6.87
N ARG A 113 -0.94 -2.89 6.06
CA ARG A 113 -2.23 -3.37 6.55
C ARG A 113 -2.12 -4.74 7.23
N ALA A 114 -1.27 -5.64 6.77
CA ALA A 114 -0.97 -6.89 7.47
C ALA A 114 -0.35 -6.63 8.85
N ARG A 115 0.59 -5.69 8.92
CA ARG A 115 1.17 -5.23 10.19
C ARG A 115 0.10 -4.65 11.13
N TYR A 116 -0.77 -3.80 10.61
CA TYR A 116 -1.89 -3.24 11.38
C TYR A 116 -2.83 -4.35 11.90
N LEU A 117 -3.21 -5.29 11.04
CA LEU A 117 -4.05 -6.44 11.38
C LEU A 117 -3.41 -7.31 12.49
N TYR A 118 -2.11 -7.58 12.41
CA TYR A 118 -1.40 -8.30 13.45
C TYR A 118 -1.42 -7.54 14.78
N HIS A 119 -1.21 -6.23 14.78
CA HIS A 119 -1.26 -5.49 16.05
C HIS A 119 -2.68 -5.41 16.62
N LEU A 120 -3.70 -5.49 15.77
CA LEU A 120 -5.10 -5.61 16.18
C LEU A 120 -5.40 -6.98 16.80
N ASN A 121 -5.19 -8.07 16.05
CA ASN A 121 -5.72 -9.41 16.33
C ASN A 121 -4.66 -10.46 16.69
N GLY A 122 -3.38 -10.11 16.65
CA GLY A 122 -2.28 -11.07 16.78
C GLY A 122 -2.17 -11.94 15.53
N TRP A 123 -1.72 -13.18 15.73
CA TRP A 123 -1.57 -14.18 14.66
C TRP A 123 -2.90 -14.80 14.19
N TYR A 124 -3.99 -14.62 14.93
CA TYR A 124 -5.29 -15.28 14.71
C TYR A 124 -5.83 -15.21 13.26
N PRO A 125 -5.68 -14.09 12.51
CA PRO A 125 -6.15 -14.02 11.13
C PRO A 125 -5.45 -14.99 10.17
N TRP A 126 -4.32 -15.57 10.56
CA TRP A 126 -3.57 -16.58 9.82
C TRP A 126 -3.48 -17.89 10.62
N PRO A 127 -4.54 -18.72 10.66
CA PRO A 127 -4.63 -19.85 11.60
C PRO A 127 -3.51 -20.89 11.47
N VAL A 128 -3.00 -21.09 10.25
CA VAL A 128 -1.92 -22.06 9.96
C VAL A 128 -0.57 -21.37 9.86
N CYS A 129 -0.46 -20.34 9.02
CA CYS A 129 0.81 -19.68 8.75
C CYS A 129 1.22 -18.67 9.84
N GLY A 130 0.29 -18.23 10.69
CA GLY A 130 0.55 -17.37 11.85
C GLY A 130 1.51 -17.99 12.88
N ARG A 131 1.80 -19.30 12.78
CA ARG A 131 2.84 -19.98 13.57
C ARG A 131 4.25 -19.38 13.45
N PHE A 132 4.51 -18.56 12.42
CA PHE A 132 5.78 -17.87 12.24
C PHE A 132 5.85 -16.53 13.00
N LEU A 133 4.71 -16.02 13.49
CA LEU A 133 4.61 -14.76 14.20
C LEU A 133 4.75 -14.98 15.73
N PRO A 134 5.07 -13.92 16.51
CA PRO A 134 5.00 -13.98 17.96
C PRO A 134 3.56 -14.29 18.44
N GLN A 135 3.44 -15.14 19.46
CA GLN A 135 2.17 -15.53 20.09
C GLN A 135 1.85 -14.67 21.31
#